data_AF-A0A517P1F1-F1
#
_entry.id   AF-A0A517P1F1-F1
#
_cell.length_a   1.000
_cell.length_b   1.000
_cell.length_c   1.000
_cell.angle_alpha   90.00
_cell.angle_beta   90.00
_cell.angle_gamma   90.00
#
_symmetry.space_group_name_H-M   'P 1'
#
loop_
_entity.id
_entity.type
_entity.pdbx_description
1 polymer ?
#
loop_
_entity_poly.entity_id
_entity_poly.type
_entity_poly.pdbx_seq_one_letter_code
_entity_poly.pdbx_strand_id
1 'polypeptide(L)'
;MKIRSLAIVFTLAALFLGDAISQGNSSHASASQPALVAVASSVGRAVLKYFGKESFEEGTEYLAKQGGKQLVQRVTTKAAKQGGDDAVEQVARYVGKHGPDALKALDNAPSLGPVLSALDEIPATQVQAALAKLAAGTTGRELAETVSKHGAKALTSELMHPGVGMALVRSLGDDGAELATKLTKGQAITVAKHVDDLAKLPSTQRNGVVAMFRKDADRMTSFLGDFVKANPGKSLFTVATTTIVLAEPERILGGDEVVFDADGNPIVVSKGGIVGRSIEATGNAAKHVSDGYIRPLYLTLIAFLGTFFALWLMLKLWHTHKREKLKTQSITDKQTATIDAKNTSTTTKQ
;
A
#
# COMPACT_ATOMS: atom_id res chain seq x y z
N MET A 1 -21.08 -22.45 -50.54
CA MET A 1 -19.79 -21.75 -50.71
C MET A 1 -18.98 -22.00 -49.44
N LYS A 2 -17.99 -22.89 -49.52
CA LYS A 2 -17.18 -23.39 -48.39
C LYS A 2 -15.95 -22.49 -48.24
N ILE A 3 -15.67 -22.01 -47.03
CA ILE A 3 -14.34 -21.50 -46.67
C ILE A 3 -13.74 -22.51 -45.70
N ARG A 4 -12.74 -23.24 -46.20
CA ARG A 4 -11.86 -24.14 -45.47
C ARG A 4 -10.52 -23.43 -45.27
N SER A 5 -9.86 -23.81 -44.17
CA SER A 5 -8.39 -23.81 -43.96
C SER A 5 -7.66 -22.48 -43.81
N LEU A 6 -7.05 -22.27 -42.64
CA LEU A 6 -5.58 -22.32 -42.55
C LEU A 6 -5.14 -22.60 -41.11
N ALA A 7 -4.44 -23.72 -40.93
CA ALA A 7 -3.65 -24.05 -39.77
C ALA A 7 -2.23 -23.51 -39.99
N ILE A 8 -1.60 -22.92 -38.98
CA ILE A 8 -0.14 -22.78 -38.92
C ILE A 8 0.32 -23.26 -37.54
N VAL A 9 0.93 -24.45 -37.59
CA VAL A 9 1.79 -25.06 -36.59
C VAL A 9 3.14 -24.36 -36.67
N PHE A 10 3.74 -23.98 -35.54
CA PHE A 10 5.19 -23.82 -35.45
C PHE A 10 5.67 -24.29 -34.08
N THR A 11 6.42 -25.39 -34.12
CA THR A 11 7.14 -26.03 -33.02
C THR A 11 8.59 -26.10 -33.45
N LEU A 12 9.53 -25.53 -32.68
CA LEU A 12 10.98 -25.80 -32.66
C LEU A 12 11.51 -25.04 -31.43
N ALA A 13 12.10 -25.57 -30.36
CA ALA A 13 13.00 -26.70 -30.10
C ALA A 13 14.41 -26.53 -30.70
N ALA A 14 15.31 -25.90 -29.93
CA ALA A 14 16.75 -26.18 -29.85
C ALA A 14 17.30 -25.50 -28.57
N LEU A 15 17.72 -26.25 -27.54
CA LEU A 15 19.05 -26.86 -27.34
C LEU A 15 20.16 -25.82 -27.07
N PHE A 16 20.46 -25.63 -25.78
CA PHE A 16 21.83 -25.38 -25.29
C PHE A 16 22.05 -26.22 -24.01
N LEU A 17 22.53 -27.45 -24.21
CA LEU A 17 23.63 -28.02 -23.42
C LEU A 17 24.86 -27.13 -23.68
N GLY A 18 25.81 -26.92 -22.78
CA GLY A 18 26.16 -27.54 -21.52
C GLY A 18 27.59 -27.08 -21.22
N ASP A 19 27.95 -27.09 -19.94
CA ASP A 19 29.29 -27.30 -19.35
C ASP A 19 29.37 -26.51 -18.05
N ALA A 20 30.06 -26.92 -16.99
CA ALA A 20 30.50 -28.21 -16.48
C ALA A 20 31.22 -27.81 -15.18
N ILE A 21 31.15 -28.67 -14.16
CA ILE A 21 32.18 -28.81 -13.12
C ILE A 21 32.34 -27.61 -12.16
N SER A 22 31.70 -27.72 -10.99
CA SER A 22 32.45 -27.60 -9.74
C SER A 22 31.86 -28.53 -8.69
N GLN A 23 32.43 -29.73 -8.62
CA GLN A 23 32.27 -30.65 -7.50
C GLN A 23 33.03 -30.09 -6.30
N GLY A 24 32.32 -29.33 -5.47
CA GLY A 24 32.73 -29.02 -4.10
C GLY A 24 32.26 -30.13 -3.17
N ASN A 25 33.12 -31.14 -3.02
CA ASN A 25 33.04 -32.20 -2.01
C ASN A 25 32.75 -31.61 -0.61
N SER A 26 31.60 -31.91 -0.01
CA SER A 26 31.36 -31.65 1.42
C SER A 26 30.66 -32.84 2.06
N SER A 27 31.45 -33.89 2.24
CA SER A 27 31.28 -34.88 3.30
C SER A 27 31.37 -34.19 4.66
N HIS A 28 30.25 -33.65 5.17
CA HIS A 28 30.11 -33.29 6.58
C HIS A 28 28.82 -33.87 7.14
N ALA A 29 28.80 -35.20 7.25
CA ALA A 29 28.14 -35.84 8.36
C ALA A 29 29.00 -35.65 9.62
N SER A 30 28.37 -35.15 10.69
CA SER A 30 28.82 -35.32 12.08
C SER A 30 30.07 -34.56 12.55
N ALA A 31 30.10 -33.23 12.42
CA ALA A 31 31.05 -32.38 13.16
C ALA A 31 30.44 -31.03 13.65
N SER A 32 29.12 -30.88 13.66
CA SER A 32 28.45 -29.58 13.88
C SER A 32 28.19 -29.22 15.35
N GLN A 33 28.48 -30.11 16.30
CA GLN A 33 28.23 -29.86 17.72
C GLN A 33 29.26 -28.93 18.40
N PRO A 34 30.59 -29.03 18.18
CA PRO A 34 31.54 -28.16 18.89
C PRO A 34 31.46 -26.68 18.47
N ALA A 35 31.15 -26.38 17.20
CA ALA A 35 31.03 -25.00 16.72
C ALA A 35 29.83 -24.27 17.35
N LEU A 36 28.66 -24.92 17.42
CA LEU A 36 27.49 -24.36 18.09
C LEU A 36 27.73 -24.12 19.60
N VAL A 37 28.51 -24.98 20.25
CA VAL A 37 28.87 -24.83 21.68
C VAL A 37 29.82 -23.64 21.88
N ALA A 38 30.83 -23.48 21.02
CA ALA A 38 31.74 -22.34 21.08
C ALA A 38 31.01 -21.00 20.80
N VAL A 39 30.11 -20.99 19.82
CA VAL A 39 29.33 -19.82 19.41
C VAL A 39 28.30 -19.41 20.48
N ALA A 40 27.58 -20.36 21.09
CA ALA A 40 26.71 -20.12 22.24
C ALA A 40 27.47 -19.55 23.46
N SER A 41 28.76 -19.89 23.61
CA SER A 41 29.58 -19.36 24.69
C SER A 41 29.88 -17.87 24.54
N SER A 42 29.94 -17.34 23.31
CA SER A 42 30.27 -15.92 23.06
C SER A 42 29.13 -14.99 23.48
N VAL A 43 27.89 -15.30 23.06
CA VAL A 43 26.69 -14.56 23.48
C VAL A 43 26.46 -14.73 24.97
N GLY A 44 26.61 -15.95 25.51
CA GLY A 44 26.52 -16.21 26.94
C GLY A 44 27.53 -15.40 27.76
N ARG A 45 28.79 -15.31 27.30
CA ARG A 45 29.83 -14.46 27.91
C ARG A 45 29.50 -12.97 27.79
N ALA A 46 28.94 -12.52 26.68
CA ALA A 46 28.54 -11.13 26.51
C ALA A 46 27.41 -10.75 27.48
N VAL A 47 26.42 -11.63 27.64
CA VAL A 47 25.36 -11.51 28.65
C VAL A 47 25.97 -11.44 30.05
N LEU A 48 26.83 -12.39 30.42
CA LEU A 48 27.53 -12.41 31.71
C LEU A 48 28.38 -11.15 31.95
N LYS A 49 29.06 -10.64 30.91
CA LYS A 49 29.89 -9.43 30.99
C LYS A 49 29.06 -8.17 31.18
N TYR A 50 27.89 -8.08 30.54
CA TYR A 50 26.95 -6.97 30.72
C TYR A 50 26.45 -6.94 32.18
N PHE A 51 25.93 -8.07 32.67
CA PHE A 51 25.43 -8.16 34.04
C PHE A 51 26.53 -8.06 35.10
N GLY A 52 27.74 -8.52 34.81
CA GLY A 52 28.89 -8.34 35.71
C GLY A 52 29.30 -6.86 35.89
N LYS A 53 28.88 -5.96 35.01
CA LYS A 53 29.11 -4.51 35.13
C LYS A 53 27.98 -3.75 35.81
N GLU A 54 26.71 -4.17 35.65
CA GLU A 54 25.56 -3.44 36.19
C GLU A 54 24.98 -4.02 37.49
N SER A 55 25.08 -5.34 37.74
CA SER A 55 24.91 -6.03 39.04
C SER A 55 24.82 -7.53 38.79
N PHE A 56 25.70 -8.31 39.41
CA PHE A 56 25.80 -9.77 39.20
C PHE A 56 24.49 -10.51 39.54
N GLU A 57 23.71 -9.95 40.47
CA GLU A 57 22.46 -10.51 40.98
C GLU A 57 21.35 -10.54 39.91
N GLU A 58 21.11 -9.42 39.21
CA GLU A 58 20.08 -9.33 38.16
C GLU A 58 20.35 -10.25 36.96
N GLY A 59 21.62 -10.45 36.61
CA GLY A 59 22.00 -11.32 35.51
C GLY A 59 21.83 -12.79 35.80
N THR A 60 22.21 -13.21 37.00
CA THR A 60 21.98 -14.58 37.45
C THR A 60 20.49 -14.85 37.61
N GLU A 61 19.70 -13.89 38.10
CA GLU A 61 18.25 -14.02 38.18
C GLU A 61 17.58 -14.08 36.81
N TYR A 62 18.01 -13.27 35.84
CA TYR A 62 17.48 -13.31 34.47
C TYR A 62 17.80 -14.62 33.75
N LEU A 63 19.01 -15.16 33.95
CA LEU A 63 19.41 -16.45 33.39
C LEU A 63 18.75 -17.63 34.13
N ALA A 64 18.52 -17.51 35.44
CA ALA A 64 17.87 -18.53 36.27
C ALA A 64 16.35 -18.57 36.05
N LYS A 65 15.72 -17.43 35.75
CA LYS A 65 14.32 -17.38 35.29
C LYS A 65 14.21 -18.18 34.00
N GLN A 66 13.24 -19.10 33.95
CA GLN A 66 13.10 -20.20 32.99
C GLN A 66 13.10 -19.82 31.49
N GLY A 67 13.14 -18.54 31.11
CA GLY A 67 13.22 -18.09 29.71
C GLY A 67 14.60 -17.68 29.22
N GLY A 68 15.52 -17.25 30.10
CA GLY A 68 16.76 -16.56 29.70
C GLY A 68 17.69 -17.44 28.85
N LYS A 69 18.01 -18.65 29.32
CA LYS A 69 18.87 -19.59 28.61
C LYS A 69 18.30 -20.05 27.27
N GLN A 70 16.98 -20.29 27.23
CA GLN A 70 16.29 -20.70 25.99
C GLN A 70 16.30 -19.56 24.97
N LEU A 71 16.09 -18.32 25.42
CA LEU A 71 16.13 -17.13 24.56
C LEU A 71 17.51 -16.95 23.93
N VAL A 72 18.59 -17.05 24.73
CA VAL A 72 19.98 -16.99 24.23
C VAL A 72 20.21 -18.07 23.18
N GLN A 73 19.80 -19.31 23.46
CA GLN A 73 19.99 -20.43 22.53
C GLN A 73 19.21 -20.23 21.23
N ARG A 74 17.96 -19.77 21.29
CA ARG A 74 17.15 -19.49 20.09
C ARG A 74 17.77 -18.42 19.23
N VAL A 75 18.11 -17.27 19.82
CA VAL A 75 18.69 -16.14 19.08
C VAL A 75 20.05 -16.53 18.49
N THR A 76 20.90 -17.21 19.26
CA THR A 76 22.22 -17.64 18.77
C THR A 76 22.11 -18.66 17.64
N THR A 77 21.22 -19.66 17.78
CA THR A 77 20.98 -20.65 16.72
C THR A 77 20.43 -19.98 15.47
N LYS A 78 19.54 -19.00 15.63
CA LYS A 78 18.98 -18.23 14.53
C LYS A 78 20.05 -17.38 13.83
N ALA A 79 20.94 -16.74 14.60
CA ALA A 79 22.05 -15.94 14.08
C ALA A 79 23.03 -16.82 13.29
N ALA A 80 23.48 -17.93 13.89
CA ALA A 80 24.38 -18.87 13.24
C ALA A 80 23.78 -19.44 11.94
N LYS A 81 22.47 -19.75 11.94
CA LYS A 81 21.79 -20.27 10.74
C LYS A 81 21.61 -19.23 9.63
N GLN A 82 21.38 -17.96 9.97
CA GLN A 82 21.04 -16.92 8.99
C GLN A 82 22.25 -16.14 8.49
N GLY A 83 23.31 -15.98 9.29
CA GLY A 83 24.47 -15.17 8.92
C GLY A 83 25.80 -15.66 9.49
N GLY A 84 25.86 -16.92 9.92
CA GLY A 84 27.10 -17.54 10.39
C GLY A 84 27.67 -16.88 11.66
N ASP A 85 29.00 -16.92 11.76
CA ASP A 85 29.73 -16.42 12.93
C ASP A 85 29.64 -14.89 13.07
N ASP A 86 29.65 -14.16 11.94
CA ASP A 86 29.55 -12.69 11.92
C ASP A 86 28.25 -12.20 12.56
N ALA A 87 27.11 -12.82 12.20
CA ALA A 87 25.82 -12.46 12.79
C ALA A 87 25.80 -12.76 14.29
N VAL A 88 26.43 -13.85 14.75
CA VAL A 88 26.50 -14.16 16.18
C VAL A 88 27.36 -13.14 16.92
N GLU A 89 28.47 -12.71 16.34
CA GLU A 89 29.31 -11.68 16.94
C GLU A 89 28.56 -10.35 17.07
N GLN A 90 27.80 -9.96 16.05
CA GLN A 90 26.95 -8.77 16.10
C GLN A 90 25.87 -8.88 17.20
N VAL A 91 25.20 -10.02 17.30
CA VAL A 91 24.24 -10.29 18.39
C VAL A 91 24.94 -10.17 19.75
N ALA A 92 26.09 -10.80 19.94
CA ALA A 92 26.86 -10.72 21.18
C ALA A 92 27.25 -9.27 21.50
N ARG A 93 27.60 -8.47 20.48
CA ARG A 93 27.96 -7.06 20.62
C ARG A 93 26.78 -6.22 21.10
N TYR A 94 25.59 -6.37 20.51
CA TYR A 94 24.40 -5.63 20.95
C TYR A 94 23.94 -6.06 22.34
N VAL A 95 23.89 -7.37 22.61
CA VAL A 95 23.51 -7.91 23.92
C VAL A 95 24.50 -7.50 25.00
N GLY A 96 25.80 -7.49 24.70
CA GLY A 96 26.84 -7.03 25.63
C GLY A 96 26.85 -5.53 25.88
N LYS A 97 26.16 -4.71 25.05
CA LYS A 97 26.05 -3.25 25.20
C LYS A 97 24.72 -2.79 25.77
N HIS A 98 23.62 -3.47 25.43
CA HIS A 98 22.25 -3.05 25.73
C HIS A 98 21.47 -4.10 26.54
N GLY A 99 22.11 -5.19 26.95
CA GLY A 99 21.57 -6.15 27.89
C GLY A 99 20.46 -7.03 27.33
N PRO A 100 19.52 -7.49 28.20
CA PRO A 100 18.52 -8.49 27.85
C PRO A 100 17.47 -8.01 26.84
N ASP A 101 17.22 -6.70 26.75
CA ASP A 101 16.23 -6.16 25.81
C ASP A 101 16.71 -6.29 24.36
N ALA A 102 18.03 -6.21 24.11
CA ALA A 102 18.59 -6.54 22.81
C ALA A 102 18.28 -7.99 22.42
N LEU A 103 18.39 -8.91 23.39
CA LEU A 103 18.14 -10.32 23.14
C LEU A 103 16.66 -10.59 22.81
N LYS A 104 15.73 -9.96 23.55
CA LYS A 104 14.29 -10.03 23.26
C LYS A 104 13.95 -9.44 21.89
N ALA A 105 14.52 -8.27 21.57
CA ALA A 105 14.35 -7.61 20.29
C ALA A 105 14.77 -8.52 19.11
N LEU A 106 15.92 -9.18 19.24
CA LEU A 106 16.46 -10.06 18.22
C LEU A 106 15.67 -11.39 18.11
N ASP A 107 15.11 -11.92 19.21
CA ASP A 107 14.23 -13.10 19.16
C ASP A 107 12.95 -12.83 18.37
N ASN A 108 12.38 -11.62 18.53
CA ASN A 108 11.18 -11.17 17.81
C ASN A 108 11.39 -11.01 16.29
N ALA A 109 12.62 -10.76 15.84
CA ALA A 109 12.91 -10.48 14.43
C ALA A 109 12.84 -11.74 13.56
N PRO A 110 12.01 -11.83 12.50
CA PRO A 110 11.92 -13.03 11.65
C PRO A 110 13.26 -13.36 10.97
N SER A 111 13.96 -12.32 10.51
CA SER A 111 15.31 -12.37 9.95
C SER A 111 16.22 -11.40 10.70
N LEU A 112 17.33 -11.90 11.24
CA LEU A 112 18.27 -11.11 12.02
C LEU A 112 19.10 -10.18 11.14
N GLY A 113 19.56 -10.64 9.97
CA GLY A 113 20.43 -9.86 9.08
C GLY A 113 19.89 -8.45 8.78
N PRO A 114 18.67 -8.32 8.22
CA PRO A 114 18.08 -7.01 7.94
C PRO A 114 17.90 -6.12 9.18
N VAL A 115 17.55 -6.72 10.33
CA VAL A 115 17.35 -5.98 11.57
C VAL A 115 18.68 -5.50 12.15
N LEU A 116 19.73 -6.32 12.10
CA LEU A 116 21.08 -5.94 12.52
C LEU A 116 21.64 -4.83 11.63
N SER A 117 21.51 -4.95 10.30
CA SER A 117 21.88 -3.90 9.36
C SER A 117 21.13 -2.59 9.65
N ALA A 118 19.82 -2.68 9.91
CA ALA A 118 19.02 -1.51 10.25
C ALA A 118 19.44 -0.86 11.58
N LEU A 119 19.88 -1.64 12.56
CA LEU A 119 20.39 -1.14 13.84
C LEU A 119 21.77 -0.49 13.70
N ASP A 120 22.59 -0.91 12.74
CA ASP A 120 23.89 -0.31 12.44
C ASP A 120 23.77 1.02 11.67
N GLU A 121 22.70 1.20 10.88
CA GLU A 121 22.45 2.43 10.12
C GLU A 121 21.89 3.58 10.97
N ILE A 122 21.24 3.29 12.11
CA ILE A 122 20.68 4.33 12.99
C ILE A 122 21.74 4.92 13.93
N PRO A 123 21.58 6.19 14.38
CA PRO A 123 22.50 6.80 15.34
C PRO A 123 22.61 5.97 16.63
N ALA A 124 23.83 5.81 17.16
CA ALA A 124 24.10 5.01 18.36
C ALA A 124 23.26 5.45 19.59
N THR A 125 22.90 6.73 19.67
CA THR A 125 22.03 7.29 20.72
C THR A 125 20.59 6.78 20.66
N GLN A 126 20.15 6.29 19.50
CA GLN A 126 18.77 5.81 19.27
C GLN A 126 18.67 4.28 19.33
N VAL A 127 19.79 3.55 19.26
CA VAL A 127 19.82 2.08 19.25
C VAL A 127 19.12 1.49 20.47
N GLN A 128 19.35 2.04 21.67
CA GLN A 128 18.71 1.53 22.88
C GLN A 128 17.18 1.68 22.83
N ALA A 129 16.68 2.82 22.37
CA ALA A 129 15.25 3.06 22.20
C ALA A 129 14.64 2.13 21.12
N ALA A 130 15.37 1.91 20.01
CA ALA A 130 14.98 0.98 18.96
C ALA A 130 14.86 -0.45 19.48
N LEU A 131 15.86 -0.93 20.23
CA LEU A 131 15.85 -2.26 20.83
C LEU A 131 14.69 -2.41 21.82
N ALA A 132 14.42 -1.40 22.66
CA ALA A 132 13.27 -1.43 23.56
C ALA A 132 11.93 -1.54 22.80
N LYS A 133 11.79 -0.87 21.65
CA LYS A 133 10.61 -0.98 20.78
C LYS A 133 10.50 -2.34 20.09
N LEU A 134 11.60 -2.87 19.57
CA LEU A 134 11.66 -4.21 18.98
C LEU A 134 11.40 -5.31 20.02
N ALA A 135 11.74 -5.07 21.28
CA ALA A 135 11.48 -5.97 22.40
C ALA A 135 10.03 -5.95 22.90
N ALA A 136 9.16 -5.06 22.39
CA ALA A 136 7.79 -4.85 22.87
C ALA A 136 6.80 -5.94 22.42
N GLY A 137 7.11 -7.21 22.66
CA GLY A 137 6.21 -8.34 22.42
C GLY A 137 5.69 -8.41 20.98
N THR A 138 4.37 -8.47 20.82
CA THR A 138 3.71 -8.61 19.50
C THR A 138 3.95 -7.41 18.60
N THR A 139 3.86 -6.18 19.12
CA THR A 139 4.12 -4.96 18.33
C THR A 139 5.59 -4.85 17.95
N GLY A 140 6.50 -5.28 18.83
CA GLY A 140 7.93 -5.39 18.53
C GLY A 140 8.24 -6.38 17.40
N ARG A 141 7.50 -7.49 17.34
CA ARG A 141 7.59 -8.48 16.24
C ARG A 141 7.08 -7.92 14.91
N GLU A 142 5.95 -7.21 14.92
CA GLU A 142 5.43 -6.52 13.73
C GLU A 142 6.39 -5.43 13.23
N LEU A 143 7.00 -4.69 14.16
CA LEU A 143 8.06 -3.74 13.83
C LEU A 143 9.24 -4.45 13.17
N ALA A 144 9.72 -5.55 13.75
CA ALA A 144 10.86 -6.28 13.21
C ALA A 144 10.59 -6.88 11.83
N GLU A 145 9.35 -7.32 11.56
CA GLU A 145 8.94 -7.75 10.22
C GLU A 145 8.95 -6.58 9.23
N THR A 146 8.43 -5.42 9.64
CA THR A 146 8.41 -4.20 8.82
C THR A 146 9.83 -3.71 8.52
N VAL A 147 10.71 -3.70 9.52
CA VAL A 147 12.15 -3.39 9.38
C VAL A 147 12.83 -4.40 8.45
N SER A 148 12.45 -5.68 8.48
CA SER A 148 13.02 -6.67 7.56
C SER A 148 12.65 -6.40 6.10
N LYS A 149 11.54 -5.71 5.83
CA LYS A 149 11.08 -5.36 4.47
C LYS A 149 11.59 -3.98 4.01
N HIS A 150 11.65 -3.01 4.93
CA HIS A 150 11.88 -1.59 4.62
C HIS A 150 13.17 -1.00 5.24
N GLY A 151 13.95 -1.81 5.96
CA GLY A 151 15.24 -1.44 6.54
C GLY A 151 15.17 -0.41 7.67
N ALA A 152 16.26 0.33 7.85
CA ALA A 152 16.42 1.32 8.92
C ALA A 152 15.37 2.42 8.90
N LYS A 153 14.88 2.81 7.71
CA LYS A 153 13.86 3.87 7.57
C LYS A 153 12.59 3.55 8.33
N ALA A 154 12.17 2.28 8.36
CA ALA A 154 11.01 1.86 9.13
C ALA A 154 11.25 2.03 10.63
N LEU A 155 12.42 1.64 11.11
CA LEU A 155 12.79 1.78 12.51
C LEU A 155 12.87 3.25 12.93
N THR A 156 13.50 4.10 12.11
CA THR A 156 13.56 5.55 12.32
C THR A 156 12.18 6.18 12.35
N SER A 157 11.28 5.78 11.44
CA SER A 157 9.91 6.30 11.42
C SER A 157 9.13 6.00 12.72
N GLU A 158 9.30 4.79 13.26
CA GLU A 158 8.66 4.37 14.51
C GLU A 158 9.28 5.06 15.74
N LEU A 159 10.59 5.31 15.71
CA LEU A 159 11.27 6.10 16.76
C LEU A 159 10.79 7.56 16.77
N MET A 160 10.62 8.17 15.59
CA MET A 160 10.12 9.53 15.45
C MET A 160 8.66 9.66 15.89
N HIS A 161 7.83 8.70 15.51
CA HIS A 161 6.40 8.71 15.77
C HIS A 161 5.90 7.35 16.30
N PRO A 162 6.10 7.06 17.60
CA PRO A 162 5.74 5.76 18.17
C PRO A 162 4.27 5.38 17.93
N GLY A 163 4.05 4.20 17.35
CA GLY A 163 2.76 3.61 16.98
C GLY A 163 2.16 4.13 15.65
N VAL A 164 2.66 5.26 15.14
CA VAL A 164 2.13 5.94 13.96
C VAL A 164 3.05 5.76 12.77
N GLY A 165 4.36 5.83 13.00
CA GLY A 165 5.39 5.61 11.98
C GLY A 165 5.23 4.25 11.33
N MET A 166 5.11 3.18 12.13
CA MET A 166 4.87 1.83 11.61
C MET A 166 3.59 1.74 10.77
N ALA A 167 2.50 2.40 11.18
CA ALA A 167 1.25 2.40 10.42
C ALA A 167 1.43 3.04 9.03
N LEU A 168 2.20 4.14 8.95
CA LEU A 168 2.52 4.79 7.68
C LEU A 168 3.38 3.88 6.78
N VAL A 169 4.42 3.25 7.33
CA VAL A 169 5.30 2.35 6.57
C VAL A 169 4.56 1.11 6.09
N ARG A 170 3.71 0.52 6.92
CA ARG A 170 2.97 -0.70 6.55
C ARG A 170 2.02 -0.45 5.37
N SER A 171 1.38 0.73 5.34
CA SER A 171 0.36 1.04 4.34
C SER A 171 0.94 1.71 3.08
N LEU A 172 2.04 2.46 3.19
CA LEU A 172 2.65 3.18 2.06
C LEU A 172 4.06 2.71 1.67
N GLY A 173 4.66 1.77 2.42
CA GLY A 173 6.03 1.30 2.20
C GLY A 173 7.09 2.37 2.46
N ASP A 174 8.09 2.42 1.60
CA ASP A 174 9.22 3.35 1.72
C ASP A 174 8.79 4.83 1.64
N ASP A 175 7.75 5.12 0.86
CA ASP A 175 7.13 6.45 0.80
C ASP A 175 6.55 6.86 2.15
N GLY A 176 5.95 5.92 2.88
CA GLY A 176 5.44 6.13 4.24
C GLY A 176 6.56 6.39 5.25
N ALA A 177 7.67 5.66 5.13
CA ALA A 177 8.84 5.84 5.98
C ALA A 177 9.45 7.23 5.77
N GLU A 178 9.64 7.64 4.51
CA GLU A 178 10.14 8.98 4.18
C GLU A 178 9.18 10.06 4.66
N LEU A 179 7.87 9.88 4.41
CA LEU A 179 6.86 10.83 4.83
C LEU A 179 6.88 11.03 6.36
N ALA A 180 6.95 9.94 7.12
CA ALA A 180 7.04 10.00 8.58
C ALA A 180 8.23 10.81 9.10
N THR A 181 9.35 10.88 8.36
CA THR A 181 10.50 11.71 8.78
C THR A 181 10.30 13.21 8.57
N LYS A 182 9.34 13.59 7.71
CA LYS A 182 9.06 14.99 7.33
C LYS A 182 7.88 15.59 8.08
N LEU A 183 6.99 14.75 8.62
CA LEU A 183 5.81 15.21 9.33
C LEU A 183 6.12 15.56 10.78
N THR A 184 5.37 16.52 11.32
CA THR A 184 5.29 16.69 12.78
C THR A 184 4.44 15.56 13.38
N LYS A 185 4.54 15.35 14.69
CA LYS A 185 3.77 14.28 15.38
C LYS A 185 2.26 14.42 15.15
N GLY A 186 1.71 15.63 15.22
CA GLY A 186 0.28 15.88 15.00
C GLY A 186 -0.16 15.62 13.56
N GLN A 187 0.68 16.01 12.60
CA GLN A 187 0.47 15.73 11.19
C GLN A 187 0.50 14.22 10.91
N ALA A 188 1.52 13.50 11.41
CA ALA A 188 1.65 12.06 11.25
C ALA A 188 0.43 11.31 11.80
N ILE A 189 -0.07 11.69 12.99
CA ILE A 189 -1.30 11.13 13.58
C ILE A 189 -2.50 11.37 12.65
N THR A 190 -2.63 12.57 12.10
CA THR A 190 -3.74 12.93 11.21
C THR A 190 -3.70 12.10 9.92
N VAL A 191 -2.51 11.96 9.32
CA VAL A 191 -2.33 11.16 8.10
C VAL A 191 -2.57 9.68 8.38
N ALA A 192 -2.04 9.15 9.48
CA ALA A 192 -2.18 7.72 9.83
C ALA A 192 -3.64 7.29 10.03
N LYS A 193 -4.52 8.18 10.49
CA LYS A 193 -5.97 7.89 10.57
C LYS A 193 -6.62 7.58 9.22
N HIS A 194 -6.01 8.05 8.12
CA HIS A 194 -6.53 7.90 6.75
C HIS A 194 -5.57 7.16 5.81
N VAL A 195 -4.48 6.61 6.34
CA VAL A 195 -3.42 6.02 5.51
C VAL A 195 -3.87 4.76 4.78
N ASP A 196 -4.77 3.98 5.38
CA ASP A 196 -5.30 2.77 4.75
C ASP A 196 -6.20 3.11 3.54
N ASP A 197 -6.87 4.26 3.56
CA ASP A 197 -7.64 4.73 2.41
C ASP A 197 -6.72 5.26 1.31
N LEU A 198 -5.65 5.96 1.69
CA LEU A 198 -4.60 6.39 0.77
C LEU A 198 -3.91 5.18 0.11
N ALA A 199 -3.71 4.08 0.83
CA ALA A 199 -3.10 2.86 0.30
C ALA A 199 -3.97 2.16 -0.74
N LYS A 200 -5.31 2.26 -0.63
CA LYS A 200 -6.27 1.69 -1.59
C LYS A 200 -6.32 2.45 -2.92
N LEU A 201 -5.79 3.66 -2.98
CA LEU A 201 -5.76 4.43 -4.23
C LEU A 201 -4.85 3.76 -5.29
N PRO A 202 -5.17 3.94 -6.58
CA PRO A 202 -4.23 3.63 -7.66
C PRO A 202 -2.88 4.30 -7.42
N SER A 203 -1.78 3.61 -7.78
CA SER A 203 -0.41 4.06 -7.50
C SER A 203 -0.14 5.49 -7.94
N THR A 204 -0.61 5.90 -9.12
CA THR A 204 -0.46 7.27 -9.64
C THR A 204 -1.11 8.31 -8.71
N GLN A 205 -2.33 8.04 -8.23
CA GLN A 205 -3.06 8.98 -7.37
C GLN A 205 -2.45 9.03 -5.97
N ARG A 206 -2.09 7.87 -5.42
CA ARG A 206 -1.40 7.76 -4.14
C ARG A 206 -0.08 8.55 -4.16
N ASN A 207 0.74 8.36 -5.19
CA ASN A 207 2.02 9.05 -5.35
C ASN A 207 1.83 10.57 -5.48
N GLY A 208 0.78 11.02 -6.18
CA GLY A 208 0.43 12.44 -6.26
C GLY A 208 0.08 13.04 -4.88
N VAL A 209 -0.70 12.33 -4.07
CA VAL A 209 -1.04 12.75 -2.71
C VAL A 209 0.19 12.78 -1.81
N VAL A 210 1.04 11.75 -1.85
CA VAL A 210 2.30 11.72 -1.09
C VAL A 210 3.21 12.87 -1.53
N ALA A 211 3.28 13.19 -2.82
CA ALA A 211 4.04 14.33 -3.32
C ALA A 211 3.52 15.67 -2.78
N MET A 212 2.20 15.83 -2.63
CA MET A 212 1.62 17.02 -2.00
C MET A 212 2.02 17.13 -0.53
N PHE A 213 1.97 16.04 0.25
CA PHE A 213 2.48 16.06 1.62
C PHE A 213 3.97 16.39 1.71
N ARG A 214 4.77 15.92 0.75
CA ARG A 214 6.20 16.27 0.68
C ARG A 214 6.41 17.76 0.37
N LYS A 215 5.54 18.37 -0.43
CA LYS A 215 5.60 19.80 -0.79
C LYS A 215 5.13 20.70 0.34
N ASP A 216 3.98 20.37 0.94
CA ASP A 216 3.30 21.21 1.92
C ASP A 216 2.43 20.37 2.88
N ALA A 217 3.09 19.83 3.91
CA ALA A 217 2.45 18.97 4.90
C ALA A 217 1.41 19.72 5.74
N ASP A 218 1.66 20.99 6.08
CA ASP A 218 0.78 21.79 6.94
C ASP A 218 -0.57 22.05 6.27
N ARG A 219 -0.52 22.50 5.01
CA ARG A 219 -1.72 22.78 4.24
C ARG A 219 -2.51 21.51 3.93
N MET A 220 -1.82 20.43 3.56
CA MET A 220 -2.49 19.16 3.27
C MET A 220 -3.13 18.56 4.53
N THR A 221 -2.47 18.61 5.70
CA THR A 221 -3.06 18.10 6.94
C THR A 221 -4.18 18.98 7.48
N SER A 222 -4.09 20.31 7.31
CA SER A 222 -5.19 21.23 7.61
C SER A 222 -6.41 20.93 6.75
N PHE A 223 -6.19 20.73 5.44
CA PHE A 223 -7.23 20.29 4.51
C PHE A 223 -7.87 18.96 4.91
N LEU A 224 -7.06 17.95 5.31
CA LEU A 224 -7.60 16.70 5.84
C LEU A 224 -8.49 16.95 7.07
N GLY A 225 -8.01 17.76 8.01
CA GLY A 225 -8.74 18.08 9.24
C GLY A 225 -10.08 18.74 8.96
N ASP A 226 -10.11 19.74 8.08
CA ASP A 226 -11.33 20.48 7.76
C ASP A 226 -12.32 19.64 6.95
N PHE A 227 -11.83 18.82 6.02
CA PHE A 227 -12.69 17.90 5.29
C PHE A 227 -13.36 16.90 6.23
N VAL A 228 -12.63 16.32 7.18
CA VAL A 228 -13.18 15.34 8.14
C VAL A 228 -14.23 15.99 9.06
N LYS A 229 -13.99 17.23 9.51
CA LYS A 229 -14.98 18.00 10.29
C LYS A 229 -16.25 18.23 9.49
N ALA A 230 -16.12 18.57 8.21
CA ALA A 230 -17.26 18.86 7.34
C ALA A 230 -17.99 17.60 6.85
N ASN A 231 -17.30 16.47 6.81
CA ASN A 231 -17.81 15.21 6.26
C ASN A 231 -17.51 14.03 7.21
N PRO A 232 -18.11 13.99 8.41
CA PRO A 232 -17.88 12.91 9.34
C PRO A 232 -18.26 11.55 8.71
N GLY A 233 -17.35 10.58 8.79
CA GLY A 233 -17.56 9.22 8.29
C GLY A 233 -17.31 9.02 6.79
N LYS A 234 -16.97 10.06 6.02
CA LYS A 234 -16.60 9.91 4.60
C LYS A 234 -15.07 9.75 4.44
N SER A 235 -14.66 8.87 3.53
CA SER A 235 -13.27 8.75 3.13
C SER A 235 -12.89 9.85 2.14
N LEU A 236 -11.80 10.55 2.42
CA LEU A 236 -11.29 11.66 1.61
C LEU A 236 -10.57 11.16 0.34
N PHE A 237 -9.92 10.00 0.46
CA PHE A 237 -9.11 9.39 -0.59
C PHE A 237 -9.93 8.39 -1.42
N THR A 238 -10.99 8.89 -2.05
CA THR A 238 -11.64 8.15 -3.13
C THR A 238 -11.05 8.55 -4.48
N VAL A 239 -11.06 7.63 -5.44
CA VAL A 239 -10.51 7.86 -6.79
C VAL A 239 -11.05 9.15 -7.43
N ALA A 240 -12.35 9.43 -7.26
CA ALA A 240 -12.98 10.62 -7.78
C ALA A 240 -12.48 11.90 -7.08
N THR A 241 -12.53 11.94 -5.75
CA THR A 241 -12.10 13.12 -4.97
C THR A 241 -10.63 13.41 -5.19
N THR A 242 -9.77 12.39 -5.14
CA THR A 242 -8.33 12.57 -5.30
C THR A 242 -7.96 13.08 -6.69
N THR A 243 -8.67 12.69 -7.74
CA THR A 243 -8.42 13.21 -9.10
C THR A 243 -8.66 14.72 -9.16
N ILE A 244 -9.72 15.23 -8.51
CA ILE A 244 -10.01 16.67 -8.49
C ILE A 244 -8.94 17.41 -7.68
N VAL A 245 -8.57 16.88 -6.50
CA VAL A 245 -7.51 17.47 -5.65
C VAL A 245 -6.17 17.54 -6.41
N LEU A 246 -5.82 16.49 -7.17
CA LEU A 246 -4.59 16.43 -7.94
C LEU A 246 -4.59 17.30 -9.20
N ALA A 247 -5.75 17.51 -9.82
CA ALA A 247 -5.85 18.36 -11.01
C ALA A 247 -5.71 19.85 -10.66
N GLU A 248 -6.19 20.27 -9.50
CA GLU A 248 -6.19 21.68 -9.08
C GLU A 248 -5.73 21.86 -7.62
N PRO A 249 -4.49 21.45 -7.27
CA PRO A 249 -4.02 21.45 -5.89
C PRO A 249 -4.00 22.85 -5.30
N GLU A 250 -3.60 23.87 -6.07
CA GLU A 250 -3.56 25.24 -5.58
C GLU A 250 -4.96 25.83 -5.32
N ARG A 251 -5.93 25.45 -6.13
CA ARG A 251 -7.31 25.91 -6.01
C ARG A 251 -8.00 25.26 -4.81
N ILE A 252 -7.74 23.97 -4.57
CA ILE A 252 -8.40 23.19 -3.53
C ILE A 252 -7.74 23.34 -2.17
N LEU A 253 -6.41 23.38 -2.12
CA LEU A 253 -5.67 23.56 -0.89
C LEU A 253 -5.57 25.05 -0.48
N GLY A 254 -5.84 25.99 -1.41
CA GLY A 254 -5.87 27.43 -1.15
C GLY A 254 -4.51 28.12 -1.24
N GLY A 255 -4.25 28.82 -2.35
CA GLY A 255 -2.95 29.43 -2.61
C GLY A 255 -2.85 30.86 -2.08
N ASP A 256 -1.61 31.29 -1.87
CA ASP A 256 -1.29 32.71 -1.69
C ASP A 256 -1.47 33.42 -3.03
N GLU A 257 -2.46 34.31 -3.08
CA GLU A 257 -2.67 35.18 -4.22
C GLU A 257 -2.16 36.57 -3.82
N VAL A 258 -1.23 37.11 -4.59
CA VAL A 258 -0.83 38.50 -4.46
C VAL A 258 -1.96 39.33 -5.03
N VAL A 259 -2.77 39.90 -4.15
CA VAL A 259 -3.78 40.87 -4.53
C VAL A 259 -3.15 42.24 -4.34
N PHE A 260 -3.28 43.14 -5.30
CA PHE A 260 -2.82 44.51 -5.12
C PHE A 260 -3.91 45.27 -4.34
N ASP A 261 -3.52 45.94 -3.27
CA ASP A 261 -4.42 46.84 -2.54
C ASP A 261 -4.79 48.07 -3.41
N ALA A 262 -5.67 48.93 -2.89
CA ALA A 262 -6.11 50.13 -3.61
C ALA A 262 -4.96 51.10 -3.94
N ASP A 263 -3.83 50.98 -3.24
CA ASP A 263 -2.63 51.78 -3.40
C ASP A 263 -1.58 51.10 -4.30
N GLY A 264 -1.89 49.93 -4.86
CA GLY A 264 -1.02 49.19 -5.76
C GLY A 264 0.10 48.43 -5.05
N ASN A 265 0.04 48.27 -3.72
CA ASN A 265 1.00 47.45 -2.99
C ASN A 265 0.58 45.97 -3.05
N PRO A 266 1.53 45.05 -3.28
CA PRO A 266 1.23 43.63 -3.24
C PRO A 266 0.94 43.21 -1.79
N ILE A 267 -0.33 42.88 -1.50
CA ILE A 267 -0.71 42.22 -0.25
C ILE A 267 -0.90 40.72 -0.53
N VAL A 268 -0.18 39.88 0.22
CA VAL A 268 -0.35 38.44 0.15
C VAL A 268 -1.60 38.09 0.93
N VAL A 269 -2.70 37.81 0.22
CA VAL A 269 -3.94 37.36 0.85
C VAL A 269 -3.99 35.84 0.72
N SER A 270 -3.70 35.13 1.81
CA SER A 270 -3.86 33.68 1.87
C SER A 270 -5.35 33.34 1.76
N LYS A 271 -5.80 33.02 0.55
CA LYS A 271 -7.18 32.61 0.34
C LYS A 271 -7.31 31.13 0.69
N GLY A 272 -8.07 30.82 1.74
CA GLY A 272 -8.43 29.44 2.08
C GLY A 272 -8.94 28.68 0.85
N GLY A 273 -8.56 27.41 0.71
CA GLY A 273 -8.90 26.62 -0.48
C GLY A 273 -10.38 26.51 -0.74
N ILE A 274 -10.78 26.03 -1.93
CA ILE A 274 -12.20 25.87 -2.27
C ILE A 274 -12.93 25.08 -1.19
N VAL A 275 -12.34 24.09 -0.53
CA VAL A 275 -13.05 23.36 0.52
C VAL A 275 -13.36 24.24 1.74
N GLY A 276 -12.46 25.15 2.14
CA GLY A 276 -12.75 26.14 3.18
C GLY A 276 -13.78 27.19 2.74
N ARG A 277 -13.61 27.76 1.54
CA ARG A 277 -14.52 28.81 1.01
C ARG A 277 -15.87 28.30 0.56
N SER A 278 -15.95 27.09 0.01
CA SER A 278 -17.22 26.50 -0.42
C SER A 278 -18.02 26.00 0.77
N ILE A 279 -17.48 25.69 1.95
CA ILE A 279 -18.34 25.29 3.08
C ILE A 279 -19.06 26.50 3.69
N GLU A 280 -18.37 27.64 3.86
CA GLU A 280 -19.02 28.89 4.30
C GLU A 280 -19.87 29.54 3.19
N ALA A 281 -19.42 29.48 1.92
CA ALA A 281 -20.18 30.02 0.80
C ALA A 281 -21.27 29.06 0.27
N THR A 282 -21.27 27.75 0.52
CA THR A 282 -22.37 26.86 0.07
C THR A 282 -23.62 27.06 0.93
N GLY A 283 -23.50 27.58 2.15
CA GLY A 283 -24.67 28.00 2.93
C GLY A 283 -25.41 29.20 2.32
N ASN A 284 -24.69 30.18 1.78
CA ASN A 284 -25.26 31.47 1.34
C ASN A 284 -25.18 31.74 -0.18
N ALA A 285 -24.16 31.24 -0.88
CA ALA A 285 -23.94 31.39 -2.32
C ALA A 285 -24.48 30.22 -3.17
N ALA A 286 -24.86 29.09 -2.57
CA ALA A 286 -25.56 28.02 -3.31
C ALA A 286 -26.90 28.49 -3.88
N LYS A 287 -27.52 29.52 -3.32
CA LYS A 287 -28.71 30.15 -3.92
C LYS A 287 -28.42 30.99 -5.17
N HIS A 288 -27.18 31.46 -5.39
CA HIS A 288 -26.88 32.33 -6.53
C HIS A 288 -26.05 31.65 -7.64
N VAL A 289 -25.17 30.70 -7.32
CA VAL A 289 -24.39 29.98 -8.34
C VAL A 289 -25.17 28.78 -8.92
N SER A 290 -26.06 28.16 -8.13
CA SER A 290 -26.89 27.04 -8.59
C SER A 290 -27.91 27.47 -9.65
N ASP A 291 -28.50 28.66 -9.54
CA ASP A 291 -29.53 29.13 -10.47
C ASP A 291 -28.95 29.59 -11.82
N GLY A 292 -27.74 30.15 -11.85
CA GLY A 292 -27.14 30.69 -13.07
C GLY A 292 -26.37 29.69 -13.93
N TYR A 293 -25.61 28.77 -13.32
CA TYR A 293 -24.62 27.95 -14.06
C TYR A 293 -24.90 26.46 -14.05
N ILE A 294 -25.34 25.91 -12.91
CA ILE A 294 -25.57 24.46 -12.78
C ILE A 294 -26.87 24.04 -13.45
N ARG A 295 -27.92 24.87 -13.35
CA ARG A 295 -29.23 24.59 -13.95
C ARG A 295 -29.19 24.40 -15.48
N PRO A 296 -28.56 25.27 -16.29
CA PRO A 296 -28.48 25.03 -17.74
C PRO A 296 -27.62 23.82 -18.10
N LEU A 297 -26.54 23.55 -17.35
CA LEU A 297 -25.66 22.41 -17.60
C LEU A 297 -26.33 21.07 -17.25
N TYR A 298 -27.11 21.05 -16.18
CA TYR A 298 -27.93 19.90 -15.81
C TYR A 298 -29.09 19.66 -16.78
N LEU A 299 -29.76 20.73 -17.24
CA LEU A 299 -30.83 20.63 -18.24
C LEU A 299 -30.30 20.15 -19.60
N THR A 300 -29.14 20.62 -20.04
CA THR A 300 -28.50 20.15 -21.28
C THR A 300 -28.10 18.68 -21.17
N LEU A 301 -27.57 18.25 -20.02
CA LEU A 301 -27.26 16.84 -19.77
C LEU A 301 -28.51 15.94 -19.80
N ILE A 302 -29.60 16.35 -19.14
CA ILE A 302 -30.87 15.61 -19.17
C ILE A 302 -31.44 15.55 -20.58
N ALA A 303 -31.41 16.66 -21.33
CA ALA A 303 -31.88 16.69 -22.71
C ALA A 303 -31.07 15.75 -23.60
N PHE A 304 -29.75 15.69 -23.41
CA PHE A 304 -28.88 14.77 -24.13
C PHE A 304 -29.18 13.30 -23.77
N LEU A 305 -29.32 12.97 -22.48
CA LEU A 305 -29.67 11.62 -22.05
C LEU A 305 -31.07 11.20 -22.54
N GLY A 306 -32.05 12.11 -22.50
CA GLY A 306 -33.41 11.85 -22.97
C GLY A 306 -33.47 11.59 -24.47
N THR A 307 -32.76 12.38 -25.27
CA THR A 307 -32.69 12.18 -26.73
C THR A 307 -31.97 10.87 -27.09
N PHE A 308 -30.88 10.56 -26.39
CA PHE A 308 -30.18 9.28 -26.56
C PHE A 308 -31.09 8.09 -26.22
N PHE A 309 -31.83 8.15 -25.12
CA PHE A 309 -32.74 7.07 -24.69
C PHE A 309 -33.92 6.90 -25.66
N ALA A 310 -34.46 7.99 -26.18
CA ALA A 310 -35.52 7.95 -27.19
C ALA A 310 -35.03 7.31 -28.51
N LEU A 311 -33.84 7.69 -28.99
CA LEU A 311 -33.20 7.08 -30.15
C LEU A 311 -32.96 5.58 -29.94
N TRP A 312 -32.47 5.20 -28.76
CA TRP A 312 -32.23 3.80 -28.42
C TRP A 312 -33.51 2.97 -28.40
N LEU A 313 -34.59 3.48 -27.79
CA LEU A 313 -35.91 2.83 -27.79
C LEU A 313 -36.47 2.69 -29.21
N MET A 314 -36.34 3.72 -30.04
CA MET A 314 -36.80 3.69 -31.43
C MET A 314 -36.05 2.61 -32.24
N LEU A 315 -34.72 2.50 -32.04
CA LEU A 315 -33.91 1.46 -32.68
C LEU A 315 -34.31 0.05 -32.23
N LYS A 316 -34.60 -0.12 -30.93
CA LYS A 316 -35.07 -1.39 -30.35
C LYS A 316 -36.43 -1.80 -30.91
N LEU A 317 -37.39 -0.87 -30.97
CA LEU A 317 -38.73 -1.11 -31.51
C LEU A 317 -38.69 -1.45 -33.01
N TRP A 318 -37.81 -0.81 -33.78
CA TRP A 318 -37.59 -1.19 -35.17
C TRP A 318 -37.06 -2.64 -35.25
N HIS A 319 -36.05 -2.98 -34.44
CA HIS A 319 -35.48 -4.33 -34.47
C HIS A 319 -36.50 -5.43 -34.14
N THR A 320 -37.40 -5.20 -33.18
CA THR A 320 -38.47 -6.15 -32.86
C THR A 320 -39.49 -6.26 -34.00
N HIS A 321 -39.93 -5.14 -34.56
CA HIS A 321 -40.86 -5.14 -35.69
C HIS A 321 -40.28 -5.82 -36.95
N LYS A 322 -38.99 -5.61 -37.24
CA LYS A 322 -38.29 -6.28 -38.34
C LYS A 322 -38.21 -7.80 -38.12
N ARG A 323 -38.00 -8.24 -36.87
CA ARG A 323 -38.02 -9.68 -36.53
C ARG A 323 -39.39 -10.32 -36.72
N GLU A 324 -40.47 -9.61 -36.38
CA GLU A 324 -41.82 -10.12 -36.57
C GLU A 324 -42.20 -10.23 -38.05
N LYS A 325 -41.86 -9.23 -38.87
CA LYS A 325 -42.09 -9.31 -40.33
C LYS A 325 -41.40 -10.52 -40.97
N LEU A 326 -40.17 -10.82 -40.57
CA LEU A 326 -39.43 -11.98 -41.08
C LEU A 326 -40.08 -13.30 -40.65
N LYS A 327 -40.64 -13.38 -39.44
CA LYS A 327 -41.37 -14.56 -38.97
C LYS A 327 -42.64 -14.78 -39.78
N THR A 328 -43.44 -13.74 -40.01
CA THR A 328 -44.69 -13.86 -40.78
C THR A 328 -44.43 -14.31 -42.22
N GLN A 329 -43.42 -13.74 -42.89
CA GLN A 329 -43.01 -14.18 -44.23
C GLN A 329 -42.61 -15.67 -44.24
N SER A 330 -41.81 -16.11 -43.27
CA SER A 330 -41.41 -17.52 -43.18
C SER A 330 -42.58 -18.50 -42.97
N ILE A 331 -43.67 -18.06 -42.33
CA ILE A 331 -44.87 -18.87 -42.14
C ILE A 331 -45.67 -18.93 -43.44
N THR A 332 -45.84 -17.79 -44.12
CA THR A 332 -46.53 -17.71 -45.42
C THR A 332 -45.82 -18.54 -46.49
N ASP A 333 -44.48 -18.49 -46.56
CA ASP A 333 -43.68 -19.27 -47.50
C ASP A 333 -43.84 -20.79 -47.25
N LYS A 334 -43.84 -21.21 -45.98
CA LYS A 334 -44.06 -22.62 -45.59
C LYS A 334 -45.47 -23.10 -45.94
N GLN A 335 -46.49 -22.26 -45.73
CA GLN A 335 -47.87 -22.60 -46.08
C GLN A 335 -48.04 -22.76 -47.59
N THR A 336 -47.46 -21.84 -48.38
CA THR A 336 -47.49 -21.90 -49.85
C THR A 336 -46.81 -23.16 -50.36
N ALA A 337 -45.61 -23.48 -49.87
CA ALA A 337 -44.89 -24.71 -50.24
C ALA A 337 -45.66 -26.00 -49.89
N THR A 338 -46.42 -26.01 -48.78
CA THR A 338 -47.23 -27.16 -48.38
C THR A 338 -48.44 -27.34 -49.31
N ILE A 339 -49.06 -26.25 -49.76
CA ILE A 339 -50.17 -26.28 -50.71
C ILE A 339 -49.69 -26.79 -52.07
N ASP A 340 -48.55 -26.30 -52.56
CA ASP A 340 -47.97 -26.73 -53.83
C ASP A 340 -47.57 -28.22 -53.81
N ALA A 341 -46.98 -28.70 -52.71
CA ALA A 341 -46.66 -30.11 -52.52
C ALA A 341 -47.93 -31.01 -52.51
N LYS A 342 -49.03 -30.53 -51.90
CA LYS A 342 -50.30 -31.27 -51.91
C LYS A 342 -50.86 -31.37 -53.32
N ASN A 343 -50.90 -30.26 -54.07
CA ASN A 343 -51.44 -30.22 -55.43
C ASN A 343 -50.66 -31.11 -56.42
N THR A 344 -49.33 -31.14 -56.32
CA THR A 344 -48.48 -32.01 -57.16
C THR A 344 -48.69 -33.51 -56.88
N SER A 345 -48.88 -33.91 -55.62
CA SER A 345 -49.15 -35.31 -55.26
C SER A 345 -50.48 -35.87 -55.80
N THR A 346 -51.48 -35.01 -56.03
CA THR A 346 -52.77 -35.39 -56.63
C THR A 346 -52.69 -35.65 -58.13
N THR A 347 -51.72 -35.06 -58.83
CA THR A 347 -51.60 -35.16 -60.30
C THR A 347 -50.92 -36.46 -60.74
N THR A 348 -50.11 -37.08 -59.88
CA THR A 348 -49.40 -38.35 -60.18
C THR A 348 -50.22 -39.61 -59.88
N LYS A 349 -51.46 -39.47 -59.39
CA LYS A 349 -52.36 -40.59 -59.06
C LYS A 349 -53.48 -40.81 -60.10
N GLN A 350 -53.42 -40.15 -61.25
CA GLN A 350 -54.23 -40.47 -62.42
C GLN A 350 -53.40 -41.19 -63.48
#